data_AF-T1H5C4-F1
#
_entry.id   AF-T1H5C4-F1
#
_cell.length_a   1.000
_cell.length_b   1.000
_cell.length_c   1.000
_cell.angle_alpha   90.00
_cell.angle_beta   90.00
_cell.angle_gamma   90.00
#
_symmetry.space_group_name_H-M   'P 1'
#
loop_
_entity.id
_entity.type
_entity.pdbx_description
1 polymer ?
#
loop_
_entity_poly.entity_id
_entity_poly.type
_entity_poly.pdbx_seq_one_letter_code
_entity_poly.pdbx_strand_id
1 'polypeptide(L)'
;LTVDPGSGLESICKVFVSGNEKYSVVLGVTDLNTNRNAFYKIQLLVSEDERRFWIYRAWGRTGTSIGGDKTEGFANLERAQANFKATYFEKTGNEWENRHDFVKKPGLFYPIDISYAGDAKVDWESSKATSNLPKATQELIKLIFDIDSMKKTMLEFDLDMEKMPLGKLSKDQINKAFDVLNEISHYIKYGATEMDFIDASNRFYTLIPHNFGMRSPPILNELYQLNDLNSMLNTLLQIECAY
;
A
#
# COMPACT_ATOMS: atom_id res chain seq x y z
N LEU A 1 7.67 11.56 5.28
CA LEU A 1 7.83 10.11 5.45
C LEU A 1 7.63 9.81 6.91
N THR A 2 6.59 9.06 7.23
CA THR A 2 6.28 8.64 8.59
C THR A 2 7.05 7.37 8.94
N VAL A 3 7.59 7.33 10.16
CA VAL A 3 8.16 6.12 10.75
C VAL A 3 7.00 5.23 11.19
N ASP A 4 7.09 3.94 10.90
CA ASP A 4 6.06 2.99 11.32
C ASP A 4 6.00 2.89 12.85
N PRO A 5 4.82 3.08 13.48
CA PRO A 5 4.68 3.04 14.94
C PRO A 5 5.06 1.68 15.56
N GLY A 6 4.98 0.59 14.81
CA GLY A 6 5.43 -0.72 15.29
C GLY A 6 6.93 -0.78 15.57
N SER A 7 7.71 0.17 15.07
CA SER A 7 9.12 0.29 15.42
C SER A 7 9.36 0.71 16.88
N GLY A 8 8.39 1.42 17.49
CA GLY A 8 8.55 2.08 18.80
C GLY A 8 9.55 3.25 18.80
N LEU A 9 9.93 3.74 17.62
CA LEU A 9 10.96 4.76 17.44
C LEU A 9 10.43 6.02 16.73
N GLU A 10 9.11 6.13 16.52
CA GLU A 10 8.48 7.19 15.73
C GLU A 10 8.66 8.61 16.30
N SER A 11 8.97 8.71 17.59
CA SER A 11 9.21 9.99 18.29
C SER A 11 10.68 10.44 18.27
N ILE A 12 11.62 9.57 17.90
CA ILE A 12 13.06 9.83 18.04
C ILE A 12 13.88 9.53 16.76
N CYS A 13 13.23 8.99 15.73
CA CYS A 13 13.86 8.62 14.47
C CYS A 13 13.12 9.21 13.28
N LYS A 14 13.85 9.30 12.16
CA LYS A 14 13.34 9.62 10.83
C LYS A 14 13.68 8.49 9.87
N VAL A 15 12.85 8.32 8.83
CA VAL A 15 13.18 7.43 7.71
C VAL A 15 14.38 8.02 6.96
N PHE A 16 15.38 7.19 6.66
CA PHE A 16 16.56 7.63 5.93
C PHE A 16 16.23 7.94 4.46
N VAL A 17 16.77 9.07 4.00
CA VAL A 17 16.62 9.56 2.63
C VAL A 17 18.00 9.92 2.10
N SER A 18 18.37 9.41 0.93
CA SER A 18 19.61 9.73 0.24
C SER A 18 19.29 10.40 -1.09
N GLY A 19 19.42 11.72 -1.16
CA GLY A 19 18.95 12.49 -2.33
C GLY A 19 17.44 12.36 -2.52
N ASN A 20 17.01 11.81 -3.66
CA ASN A 20 15.61 11.49 -3.94
C ASN A 20 15.20 10.07 -3.52
N GLU A 21 16.15 9.26 -3.02
CA GLU A 21 15.90 7.87 -2.67
C GLU A 21 15.41 7.72 -1.24
N LYS A 22 14.23 7.15 -1.07
CA LYS A 22 13.60 6.90 0.22
C LYS A 22 13.83 5.45 0.61
N TYR A 23 14.51 5.20 1.72
CA TYR A 23 14.79 3.83 2.20
C TYR A 23 13.61 3.29 3.02
N SER A 24 12.45 3.22 2.37
CA SER A 24 11.21 2.69 2.92
C SER A 24 10.41 2.09 1.78
N VAL A 25 10.04 0.83 1.89
CA VAL A 25 9.25 0.15 0.87
C VAL A 25 8.25 -0.81 1.51
N VAL A 26 7.07 -0.87 0.92
CA VAL A 26 6.05 -1.87 1.23
C VAL A 26 5.96 -2.81 0.05
N LEU A 27 6.03 -4.10 0.33
CA LEU A 27 6.00 -5.16 -0.66
C LEU A 27 4.74 -6.01 -0.44
N GLY A 28 4.14 -6.49 -1.53
CA GLY A 28 2.99 -7.38 -1.52
C GLY A 28 3.20 -8.60 -2.41
N VAL A 29 2.53 -9.68 -2.08
CA VAL A 29 2.42 -10.86 -2.95
C VAL A 29 1.09 -11.55 -2.72
N THR A 30 0.41 -11.82 -3.83
CA THR A 30 -0.78 -12.66 -3.85
C THR A 30 -0.57 -13.84 -4.79
N ASP A 31 -0.90 -15.03 -4.31
CA ASP A 31 -0.93 -16.30 -5.04
C ASP A 31 -2.17 -17.09 -4.60
N LEU A 32 -3.17 -17.14 -5.49
CA LEU A 32 -4.43 -17.84 -5.30
C LEU A 32 -4.23 -19.36 -5.14
N ASN A 33 -3.22 -19.95 -5.79
CA ASN A 33 -3.01 -21.41 -5.76
C ASN A 33 -2.55 -21.87 -4.38
N THR A 34 -1.71 -21.07 -3.72
CA THR A 34 -1.18 -21.37 -2.38
C THR A 34 -1.94 -20.66 -1.27
N ASN A 35 -3.03 -19.94 -1.60
CA ASN A 35 -3.74 -19.02 -0.68
C ASN A 35 -2.76 -18.09 0.06
N ARG A 36 -1.72 -17.62 -0.64
CA ARG A 36 -0.74 -16.70 -0.08
C ARG A 36 -1.16 -15.29 -0.41
N ASN A 37 -1.50 -14.51 0.60
CA ASN A 37 -1.71 -13.07 0.49
C ASN A 37 -0.89 -12.42 1.61
N ALA A 38 0.29 -11.94 1.27
CA ALA A 38 1.28 -11.53 2.27
C ALA A 38 1.87 -10.16 1.95
N PHE A 39 2.21 -9.42 3.00
CA PHE A 39 2.94 -8.17 2.92
C PHE A 39 4.30 -8.26 3.60
N TYR A 40 5.21 -7.40 3.18
CA TYR A 40 6.50 -7.19 3.81
C TYR A 40 6.86 -5.70 3.75
N LYS A 41 7.03 -5.06 4.89
CA LYS A 41 7.46 -3.67 5.02
C LYS A 41 8.88 -3.64 5.55
N ILE A 42 9.70 -2.76 4.99
CA ILE A 42 11.05 -2.50 5.48
C ILE A 42 11.35 -1.01 5.45
N GLN A 43 11.91 -0.49 6.53
CA GLN A 43 12.33 0.90 6.67
C GLN A 43 13.73 0.98 7.27
N LEU A 44 14.60 1.80 6.69
CA LEU A 44 15.86 2.21 7.32
C LEU A 44 15.60 3.48 8.12
N LEU A 45 15.80 3.39 9.43
CA LEU A 45 15.54 4.46 10.39
C LEU A 45 16.85 5.01 10.92
N VAL A 46 16.91 6.32 11.10
CA VAL A 46 18.07 7.04 11.61
C VAL A 46 17.63 7.96 12.72
N SER A 47 18.42 8.04 13.79
CA SER A 47 18.16 8.99 14.87
C SER A 47 18.23 10.43 14.39
N GLU A 48 17.59 11.37 15.09
CA GLU A 48 17.63 12.79 14.70
C GLU A 48 19.06 13.35 14.61
N ASP A 49 19.96 12.88 15.48
CA ASP A 49 21.39 13.23 15.51
C ASP A 49 22.25 12.43 14.51
N GLU A 50 21.64 11.53 13.75
CA GLU A 50 22.27 10.68 12.73
C GLU A 50 23.41 9.78 13.23
N ARG A 51 23.40 9.44 14.52
CA ARG A 51 24.43 8.58 15.14
C ARG A 51 24.02 7.12 15.29
N ARG A 52 22.73 6.83 15.23
CA ARG A 52 22.18 5.49 15.42
C ARG A 52 21.31 5.12 14.24
N PHE A 53 21.42 3.86 13.83
CA PHE A 53 20.82 3.32 12.63
C PHE A 53 20.04 2.07 13.00
N TRP A 54 18.82 1.96 12.49
CA TRP A 54 17.99 0.79 12.67
C TRP A 54 17.36 0.37 11.35
N ILE A 55 17.04 -0.92 11.25
CA ILE A 55 16.14 -1.43 10.22
C ILE A 55 14.93 -1.98 10.93
N TYR A 56 13.78 -1.41 10.60
CA TYR A 56 12.49 -1.94 10.97
C TYR A 56 11.95 -2.81 9.85
N ARG A 57 11.45 -3.99 10.20
CA ARG A 57 10.77 -4.92 9.30
C ARG A 57 9.44 -5.32 9.91
N ALA A 58 8.41 -5.40 9.09
CA ALA A 58 7.12 -5.97 9.48
C ALA A 58 6.62 -6.87 8.36
N TRP A 59 6.08 -8.03 8.69
CA TRP A 59 5.59 -9.01 7.72
C TRP A 59 4.36 -9.71 8.25
N GLY A 60 3.53 -10.21 7.35
CA GLY A 60 2.33 -10.91 7.78
C GLY A 60 1.39 -11.22 6.64
N ARG A 61 0.23 -11.76 7.00
CA ARG A 61 -0.89 -11.93 6.09
C ARG A 61 -1.70 -10.64 6.02
N THR A 62 -1.84 -10.13 4.81
CA THR A 62 -2.51 -8.88 4.47
C THR A 62 -3.89 -8.80 5.11
N GLY A 63 -4.07 -7.82 6.01
CA GLY A 63 -5.38 -7.45 6.60
C GLY A 63 -5.72 -8.19 7.90
N THR A 64 -4.83 -9.08 8.33
CA THR A 64 -4.98 -9.85 9.56
C THR A 64 -3.98 -9.43 10.62
N SER A 65 -4.18 -9.88 11.85
CA SER A 65 -3.19 -9.75 12.93
C SER A 65 -2.05 -10.78 12.85
N ILE A 66 -2.04 -11.63 11.81
CA ILE A 66 -1.02 -12.66 11.64
C ILE A 66 0.20 -12.05 11.01
N GLY A 67 1.31 -12.12 11.73
CA GLY A 67 2.57 -11.56 11.30
C GLY A 67 3.50 -11.37 12.47
N GLY A 68 4.52 -10.57 12.22
CA GLY A 68 5.43 -10.09 13.24
C GLY A 68 6.23 -8.92 12.70
N ASP A 69 6.93 -8.28 13.61
CA ASP A 69 7.84 -7.20 13.29
C ASP A 69 9.18 -7.40 14.01
N LYS A 70 10.18 -6.67 13.54
CA LYS A 70 11.52 -6.69 14.12
C LYS A 70 12.23 -5.37 13.83
N THR A 71 12.59 -4.67 14.89
CA THR A 71 13.54 -3.57 14.88
C THR A 71 14.94 -4.09 15.23
N GLU A 72 15.92 -3.83 14.38
CA GLU A 72 17.32 -4.25 14.60
C GLU A 72 18.25 -3.04 14.46
N GLY A 73 19.14 -2.85 15.44
CA GLY A 73 20.13 -1.77 15.45
C GLY A 73 21.42 -2.14 14.71
N PHE A 74 22.03 -1.16 14.06
CA PHE A 74 23.25 -1.31 13.26
C PHE A 74 24.33 -0.34 13.74
N ALA A 75 25.60 -0.79 13.64
CA ALA A 75 26.75 -0.02 14.11
C ALA A 75 27.03 1.25 13.27
N ASN A 76 26.70 1.24 11.98
CA ASN A 76 26.89 2.36 11.08
C ASN A 76 25.88 2.32 9.91
N LEU A 77 25.78 3.42 9.18
CA LEU A 77 24.87 3.58 8.06
C LEU A 77 25.13 2.58 6.94
N GLU A 78 26.40 2.36 6.59
CA GLU A 78 26.80 1.47 5.48
C GLU A 78 26.29 0.03 5.69
N ARG A 79 26.42 -0.50 6.91
CA ARG A 79 25.90 -1.84 7.26
C ARG A 79 24.38 -1.87 7.23
N ALA A 80 23.72 -0.82 7.68
CA ALA A 80 22.26 -0.72 7.61
C ALA A 80 21.78 -0.69 6.15
N GLN A 81 22.42 0.11 5.29
CA GLN A 81 22.09 0.17 3.86
C GLN A 81 22.35 -1.18 3.17
N ALA A 82 23.48 -1.82 3.43
CA ALA A 82 23.80 -3.13 2.87
C ALA A 82 22.75 -4.18 3.27
N ASN A 83 22.34 -4.21 4.54
CA ASN A 83 21.31 -5.14 5.01
C ASN A 83 19.93 -4.85 4.41
N PHE A 84 19.56 -3.56 4.26
CA PHE A 84 18.33 -3.16 3.61
C PHE A 84 18.29 -3.64 2.15
N LYS A 85 19.35 -3.36 1.38
CA LYS A 85 19.48 -3.77 -0.03
C LYS A 85 19.47 -5.29 -0.19
N ALA A 86 20.20 -6.00 0.66
CA ALA A 86 20.22 -7.46 0.66
C ALA A 86 18.83 -8.05 0.96
N THR A 87 18.11 -7.50 1.95
CA THR A 87 16.75 -7.94 2.27
C THR A 87 15.79 -7.64 1.11
N TYR A 88 15.89 -6.47 0.48
CA TYR A 88 15.09 -6.12 -0.69
C TYR A 88 15.34 -7.09 -1.85
N PHE A 89 16.60 -7.39 -2.14
CA PHE A 89 16.98 -8.35 -3.18
C PHE A 89 16.49 -9.77 -2.84
N GLU A 90 16.60 -10.23 -1.60
CA GLU A 90 16.08 -11.53 -1.18
C GLU A 90 14.56 -11.64 -1.40
N LYS A 91 13.80 -10.58 -1.07
CA LYS A 91 12.33 -10.60 -1.15
C LYS A 91 11.78 -10.39 -2.55
N THR A 92 12.48 -9.64 -3.41
CA THR A 92 11.99 -9.24 -4.73
C THR A 92 12.77 -9.85 -5.89
N GLY A 93 14.00 -10.30 -5.63
CA GLY A 93 14.98 -10.71 -6.62
C GLY A 93 15.52 -9.57 -7.50
N ASN A 94 15.24 -8.31 -7.16
CA ASN A 94 15.70 -7.14 -7.90
C ASN A 94 16.68 -6.34 -7.05
N GLU A 95 17.69 -5.74 -7.68
CA GLU A 95 18.62 -4.84 -6.99
C GLU A 95 17.91 -3.54 -6.61
N TRP A 96 18.27 -2.98 -5.45
CA TRP A 96 17.63 -1.75 -4.95
C TRP A 96 17.91 -0.54 -5.84
N GLU A 97 19.09 -0.51 -6.44
CA GLU A 97 19.55 0.52 -7.38
C GLU A 97 18.73 0.50 -8.66
N ASN A 98 18.31 -0.69 -9.11
CA ASN A 98 17.53 -0.90 -10.35
C ASN A 98 16.02 -1.00 -10.10
N ARG A 99 15.54 -0.52 -8.95
CA ARG A 99 14.11 -0.60 -8.55
C ARG A 99 13.15 0.12 -9.51
N HIS A 100 13.64 1.06 -10.32
CA HIS A 100 12.83 1.79 -11.30
C HIS A 100 12.50 0.91 -12.52
N ASP A 101 13.36 -0.05 -12.86
CA ASP A 101 13.17 -1.04 -13.91
C ASP A 101 12.77 -2.40 -13.32
N PHE A 102 11.79 -2.37 -12.41
CA PHE A 102 11.40 -3.55 -11.64
C PHE A 102 10.83 -4.66 -12.53
N VAL A 103 11.39 -5.86 -12.42
CA VAL A 103 10.86 -7.06 -13.08
C VAL A 103 10.27 -8.01 -12.05
N LYS A 104 8.96 -8.23 -12.13
CA LYS A 104 8.26 -9.18 -11.26
C LYS A 104 8.76 -10.60 -11.51
N LYS A 105 9.27 -11.25 -10.45
CA LYS A 105 9.67 -12.66 -10.47
C LYS A 105 8.58 -13.56 -9.86
N PRO A 106 8.35 -14.76 -10.40
CA PRO A 106 7.38 -15.71 -9.84
C PRO A 106 7.63 -16.00 -8.35
N GLY A 107 6.58 -15.98 -7.54
CA GLY A 107 6.61 -16.31 -6.11
C GLY A 107 7.30 -15.30 -5.17
N LEU A 108 7.97 -14.29 -5.72
CA LEU A 108 8.62 -13.21 -4.96
C LEU A 108 7.68 -12.02 -4.77
N PHE A 109 8.06 -11.08 -3.91
CA PHE A 109 7.24 -9.90 -3.65
C PHE A 109 7.33 -8.84 -4.75
N TYR A 110 6.31 -7.98 -4.84
CA TYR A 110 6.23 -6.81 -5.71
C TYR A 110 6.17 -5.53 -4.86
N PRO A 111 6.92 -4.46 -5.21
CA PRO A 111 6.85 -3.19 -4.49
C PRO A 111 5.55 -2.46 -4.79
N ILE A 112 4.80 -2.17 -3.74
CA ILE A 112 3.57 -1.37 -3.83
C ILE A 112 3.98 0.08 -3.64
N ASP A 113 3.70 0.90 -4.66
CA ASP A 113 4.05 2.31 -4.64
C ASP A 113 3.03 3.10 -3.82
N ILE A 114 3.52 3.73 -2.76
CA ILE A 114 2.72 4.49 -1.79
C ILE A 114 3.20 5.95 -1.86
N SER A 115 2.31 6.83 -2.30
CA SER A 115 2.46 8.27 -2.21
C SER A 115 2.43 8.72 -0.76
N TYR A 116 3.61 9.02 -0.20
CA TYR A 116 3.70 9.68 1.11
C TYR A 116 3.35 11.19 1.06
N ALA A 117 2.77 11.69 -0.04
CA ALA A 117 2.22 13.03 -0.08
C ALA A 117 0.95 13.05 0.79
N GLY A 118 0.82 14.02 1.71
CA GLY A 118 -0.40 14.18 2.50
C GLY A 118 -0.37 13.63 3.94
N ASP A 119 0.80 13.43 4.56
CA ASP A 119 0.88 13.25 6.03
C ASP A 119 0.61 14.54 6.83
N ALA A 120 -0.04 15.54 6.22
CA ALA A 120 -0.72 16.56 7.00
C ALA A 120 -2.00 15.90 7.52
N LYS A 121 -2.00 15.47 8.79
CA LYS A 121 -3.26 15.34 9.53
C LYS A 121 -3.95 16.70 9.41
N VAL A 122 -4.94 16.81 8.55
CA VAL A 122 -5.81 17.99 8.50
C VAL A 122 -6.65 17.90 9.76
N ASP A 123 -6.12 18.46 10.85
CA ASP A 123 -6.82 18.59 12.11
C ASP A 123 -7.88 19.68 11.95
N TRP A 124 -9.03 19.28 11.43
CA TRP A 124 -10.20 20.16 11.24
C TRP A 124 -10.72 20.72 12.58
N GLU A 125 -10.42 20.03 13.69
CA GLU A 125 -10.85 20.41 15.03
C GLU A 125 -9.93 21.48 15.66
N SER A 126 -8.65 21.56 15.24
CA SER A 126 -7.72 22.60 15.71
C SER A 126 -7.99 24.00 15.15
N SER A 127 -8.70 24.10 14.04
CA SER A 127 -9.08 25.40 13.44
C SER A 127 -10.22 26.05 14.23
N LYS A 128 -9.88 26.92 15.18
CA LYS A 128 -10.82 27.85 15.86
C LYS A 128 -11.43 28.92 14.92
N ALA A 129 -11.29 28.77 13.60
CA ALA A 129 -11.77 29.71 12.62
C ALA A 129 -13.28 29.53 12.42
N THR A 130 -14.06 30.57 12.72
CA THR A 130 -15.49 30.58 12.42
C THR A 130 -15.72 30.78 10.93
N SER A 131 -16.38 29.82 10.26
CA SER A 131 -16.73 29.93 8.84
C SER A 131 -17.84 30.97 8.63
N ASN A 132 -17.65 31.86 7.64
CA ASN A 132 -18.63 32.86 7.23
C ASN A 132 -19.63 32.31 6.18
N LEU A 133 -19.55 31.03 5.82
CA LEU A 133 -20.46 30.42 4.84
C LEU A 133 -21.84 30.13 5.46
N PRO A 134 -22.93 30.11 4.67
CA PRO A 134 -24.23 29.65 5.15
C PRO A 134 -24.15 28.22 5.71
N LYS A 135 -24.93 27.93 6.75
CA LYS A 135 -24.94 26.59 7.40
C LYS A 135 -25.14 25.44 6.40
N ALA A 136 -26.07 25.60 5.47
CA ALA A 136 -26.32 24.60 4.43
C ALA A 136 -25.08 24.32 3.56
N THR A 137 -24.29 25.34 3.24
CA THR A 137 -23.03 25.17 2.49
C THR A 137 -21.97 24.49 3.34
N GLN A 138 -21.89 24.81 4.64
CA GLN A 138 -20.97 24.13 5.56
C GLN A 138 -21.31 22.66 5.73
N GLU A 139 -22.60 22.33 5.87
CA GLU A 139 -23.10 20.95 5.97
C GLU A 139 -22.84 20.17 4.68
N LEU A 140 -23.06 20.79 3.52
CA LEU A 140 -22.73 20.17 2.23
C LEU A 140 -21.23 19.89 2.09
N ILE A 141 -20.36 20.85 2.45
CA ILE A 141 -18.91 20.66 2.41
C ILE A 141 -18.48 19.53 3.36
N LYS A 142 -19.02 19.50 4.59
CA LYS A 142 -18.75 18.42 5.55
C LYS A 142 -19.19 17.06 5.02
N LEU A 143 -20.32 17.00 4.33
CA LEU A 143 -20.81 15.76 3.72
C LEU A 143 -19.92 15.29 2.56
N ILE A 144 -19.49 16.20 1.69
CA ILE A 144 -18.66 15.87 0.52
C ILE A 144 -17.23 15.48 0.94
N PHE A 145 -16.68 16.12 1.98
CA PHE A 145 -15.33 15.87 2.50
C PHE A 145 -15.31 15.00 3.76
N ASP A 146 -16.33 14.17 3.97
CA ASP A 146 -16.34 13.20 5.07
C ASP A 146 -15.41 12.02 4.76
N ILE A 147 -14.16 12.17 5.19
CA ILE A 147 -13.13 11.15 5.06
C ILE A 147 -13.56 9.84 5.73
N ASP A 148 -14.27 9.87 6.86
CA ASP A 148 -14.63 8.65 7.60
C ASP A 148 -15.72 7.86 6.87
N SER A 149 -16.67 8.56 6.22
CA SER A 149 -17.60 7.94 5.28
C SER A 149 -16.87 7.29 4.10
N MET A 150 -15.87 7.98 3.52
CA MET A 150 -15.03 7.39 2.46
C MET A 150 -14.26 6.15 2.97
N LYS A 151 -13.73 6.18 4.19
CA LYS A 151 -13.04 5.00 4.78
C LYS A 151 -13.97 3.82 4.98
N LYS A 152 -15.21 4.08 5.40
CA LYS A 152 -16.21 3.04 5.59
C LYS A 152 -16.56 2.33 4.28
N THR A 153 -16.71 3.07 3.19
CA THR A 153 -16.92 2.48 1.85
C THR A 153 -15.74 1.62 1.42
N MET A 154 -14.50 2.00 1.76
CA MET A 154 -13.31 1.16 1.46
C MET A 154 -13.29 -0.16 2.22
N LEU A 155 -13.76 -0.16 3.47
CA LEU A 155 -13.89 -1.39 4.26
C LEU A 155 -14.89 -2.38 3.63
N GLU A 156 -15.93 -1.89 2.95
CA GLU A 156 -16.89 -2.74 2.23
C GLU A 156 -16.25 -3.47 1.04
N PHE A 157 -15.15 -2.93 0.49
CA PHE A 157 -14.34 -3.57 -0.55
C PHE A 157 -13.20 -4.43 0.01
N ASP A 158 -13.26 -4.82 1.28
CA ASP A 158 -12.20 -5.56 1.97
C ASP A 158 -10.85 -4.81 2.01
N LEU A 159 -10.83 -3.48 1.86
CA LEU A 159 -9.62 -2.68 1.98
C LEU A 159 -9.51 -2.10 3.40
N ASP A 160 -8.73 -2.78 4.25
CA ASP A 160 -8.43 -2.29 5.60
C ASP A 160 -7.39 -1.15 5.54
N MET A 161 -7.87 0.09 5.49
CA MET A 161 -7.05 1.29 5.44
C MET A 161 -6.33 1.65 6.75
N GLU A 162 -6.68 1.01 7.87
CA GLU A 162 -5.96 1.20 9.15
C GLU A 162 -4.71 0.34 9.20
N LYS A 163 -4.82 -0.92 8.78
CA LYS A 163 -3.68 -1.86 8.78
C LYS A 163 -2.79 -1.73 7.56
N MET A 164 -3.33 -1.24 6.46
CA MET A 164 -2.58 -1.00 5.24
C MET A 164 -2.72 0.47 4.85
N PRO A 165 -1.62 1.18 4.60
CA PRO A 165 -1.65 2.58 4.17
C PRO A 165 -2.10 2.68 2.69
N LEU A 166 -3.30 2.17 2.38
CA LEU A 166 -3.90 2.09 1.04
C LEU A 166 -4.52 3.39 0.59
N GLY A 167 -4.89 4.28 1.52
CA GLY A 167 -5.37 5.65 1.22
C GLY A 167 -4.30 6.56 0.60
N LYS A 168 -3.19 5.98 0.14
CA LYS A 168 -1.97 6.63 -0.36
C LYS A 168 -1.36 5.85 -1.52
N LEU A 169 -2.08 4.92 -2.17
CA LEU A 169 -1.56 4.28 -3.38
C LEU A 169 -1.28 5.36 -4.44
N SER A 170 -0.18 5.23 -5.18
CA SER A 170 0.12 6.19 -6.25
C SER A 170 -0.88 6.06 -7.41
N LYS A 171 -1.14 7.16 -8.13
CA LYS A 171 -1.96 7.14 -9.35
C LYS A 171 -1.47 6.10 -10.35
N ASP A 172 -0.15 5.97 -10.49
CA ASP A 172 0.46 4.98 -11.39
C ASP A 172 0.14 3.55 -10.96
N GLN A 173 0.11 3.28 -9.66
CA GLN A 173 -0.27 1.97 -9.11
C GLN A 173 -1.76 1.67 -9.37
N ILE A 174 -2.65 2.66 -9.22
CA ILE A 174 -4.09 2.54 -9.51
C ILE A 174 -4.32 2.33 -11.01
N ASN A 175 -3.62 3.08 -11.88
CA ASN A 175 -3.71 2.92 -13.33
C ASN A 175 -3.28 1.53 -13.79
N LYS A 176 -2.17 1.00 -13.25
CA LYS A 176 -1.75 -0.39 -13.50
C LYS A 176 -2.83 -1.41 -13.10
N ALA A 177 -3.57 -1.15 -12.02
CA ALA A 177 -4.67 -2.02 -11.61
C ALA A 177 -5.86 -1.94 -12.58
N PHE A 178 -6.20 -0.75 -13.09
CA PHE A 178 -7.20 -0.60 -14.16
C PHE A 178 -6.80 -1.36 -15.43
N ASP A 179 -5.52 -1.33 -15.82
CA ASP A 179 -5.04 -2.08 -16.99
C ASP A 179 -5.28 -3.58 -16.83
N VAL A 180 -5.03 -4.13 -15.64
CA VAL A 180 -5.32 -5.55 -15.34
C VAL A 180 -6.83 -5.84 -15.38
N LEU A 181 -7.68 -4.95 -14.86
CA LEU A 181 -9.13 -5.14 -14.96
C LEU A 181 -9.62 -5.08 -16.42
N ASN A 182 -9.05 -4.22 -17.25
CA ASN A 182 -9.36 -4.16 -18.68
C ASN A 182 -8.95 -5.45 -19.41
N GLU A 183 -7.81 -6.03 -19.03
CA GLU A 183 -7.36 -7.33 -19.54
C GLU A 183 -8.34 -8.46 -19.14
N ILE A 184 -8.77 -8.51 -17.88
CA ILE A 184 -9.77 -9.47 -17.42
C ILE A 184 -11.11 -9.27 -18.17
N SER A 185 -11.53 -8.03 -18.39
CA SER A 185 -12.72 -7.73 -19.19
C SER A 185 -12.61 -8.27 -20.61
N HIS A 186 -11.42 -8.18 -21.22
CA HIS A 186 -11.14 -8.77 -22.52
C HIS A 186 -11.27 -10.31 -22.47
N TYR A 187 -10.71 -10.96 -21.45
CA TYR A 187 -10.82 -12.41 -21.25
C TYR A 187 -12.26 -12.88 -21.09
N ILE A 188 -13.11 -12.15 -20.35
CA ILE A 188 -14.54 -12.48 -20.22
C ILE A 188 -15.25 -12.38 -21.58
N LYS A 189 -14.92 -11.37 -22.39
CA LYS A 189 -15.62 -11.09 -23.64
C LYS A 189 -15.22 -12.03 -24.78
N TYR A 190 -13.94 -12.36 -24.89
CA TYR A 190 -13.39 -13.11 -26.02
C TYR A 190 -13.01 -14.56 -25.66
N GLY A 191 -13.09 -14.92 -24.38
CA GLY A 191 -12.65 -16.20 -23.85
C GLY A 191 -11.16 -16.21 -23.54
N ALA A 192 -10.79 -16.88 -22.46
CA ALA A 192 -9.42 -17.15 -22.05
C ALA A 192 -9.37 -18.46 -21.25
N THR A 193 -8.18 -18.94 -20.93
CA THR A 193 -8.03 -20.12 -20.07
C THR A 193 -8.21 -19.74 -18.60
N GLU A 194 -8.53 -20.72 -17.75
CA GLU A 194 -8.62 -20.51 -16.30
C GLU A 194 -7.28 -20.00 -15.72
N MET A 195 -6.15 -20.42 -16.30
CA MET A 195 -4.82 -19.95 -15.90
C MET A 195 -4.63 -18.45 -16.16
N ASP A 196 -5.19 -17.92 -17.25
CA ASP A 196 -5.12 -16.50 -17.58
C ASP A 196 -5.89 -15.66 -16.56
N PHE A 197 -7.07 -16.12 -16.14
CA PHE A 197 -7.85 -15.48 -15.09
C PHE A 197 -7.14 -15.53 -13.73
N ILE A 198 -6.52 -16.66 -13.38
CA ILE A 198 -5.75 -16.79 -12.14
C ILE A 198 -4.54 -15.86 -12.13
N ASP A 199 -3.79 -15.78 -13.23
CA ASP A 199 -2.66 -14.86 -13.36
C ASP A 199 -3.08 -13.39 -13.21
N ALA A 200 -4.12 -12.97 -13.95
CA ALA A 200 -4.62 -11.61 -13.87
C ALA A 200 -5.17 -11.28 -12.48
N SER A 201 -5.87 -12.23 -11.83
CA SER A 201 -6.33 -12.08 -10.44
C SER A 201 -5.16 -11.92 -9.47
N ASN A 202 -4.12 -12.75 -9.58
CA ASN A 202 -2.90 -12.63 -8.77
C ASN A 202 -2.23 -11.27 -8.93
N ARG A 203 -2.13 -10.78 -10.18
CA ARG A 203 -1.57 -9.45 -10.48
C ARG A 203 -2.41 -8.35 -9.83
N PHE A 204 -3.72 -8.38 -10.02
CA PHE A 204 -4.63 -7.38 -9.44
C PHE A 204 -4.51 -7.31 -7.92
N TYR A 205 -4.63 -8.43 -7.22
CA TYR A 205 -4.54 -8.44 -5.75
C TYR A 205 -3.13 -8.22 -5.19
N THR A 206 -2.10 -8.38 -6.01
CA THR A 206 -0.74 -7.95 -5.64
C THR A 206 -0.58 -6.44 -5.77
N LEU A 207 -1.21 -5.84 -6.79
CA LEU A 207 -1.19 -4.39 -7.01
C LEU A 207 -2.04 -3.65 -5.98
N ILE A 208 -3.22 -4.19 -5.67
CA ILE A 208 -4.18 -3.64 -4.72
C ILE A 208 -4.37 -4.66 -3.60
N PRO A 209 -3.70 -4.48 -2.44
CA PRO A 209 -3.83 -5.37 -1.30
C PRO A 209 -5.26 -5.40 -0.74
N HIS A 210 -5.87 -6.59 -0.72
CA HIS A 210 -7.19 -6.82 -0.12
C HIS A 210 -7.10 -7.70 1.12
N ASN A 211 -8.04 -7.53 2.05
CA ASN A 211 -8.17 -8.30 3.27
C ASN A 211 -9.19 -9.44 3.13
N PHE A 212 -8.73 -10.60 2.67
CA PHE A 212 -9.60 -11.79 2.59
C PHE A 212 -9.72 -12.58 3.90
N GLY A 213 -9.16 -12.07 5.01
CA GLY A 213 -8.98 -12.86 6.22
C GLY A 213 -8.24 -14.16 5.90
N MET A 214 -8.73 -15.32 6.35
CA MET A 214 -8.13 -16.63 6.05
C MET A 214 -8.56 -17.24 4.70
N ARG A 215 -9.54 -16.63 4.04
CA ARG A 215 -10.09 -17.16 2.78
C ARG A 215 -9.11 -16.91 1.64
N SER A 216 -9.17 -17.77 0.62
CA SER A 216 -8.44 -17.52 -0.62
C SER A 216 -9.04 -16.32 -1.34
N PRO A 217 -8.22 -15.43 -1.94
CA PRO A 217 -8.73 -14.42 -2.86
C PRO A 217 -9.59 -15.08 -3.94
N PRO A 218 -10.77 -14.53 -4.27
CA PRO A 218 -11.62 -15.10 -5.31
C PRO A 218 -10.99 -14.89 -6.70
N ILE A 219 -11.26 -15.78 -7.64
CA ILE A 219 -10.86 -15.57 -9.04
C ILE A 219 -11.76 -14.47 -9.64
N LEU A 220 -11.16 -13.57 -10.41
CA LEU A 220 -11.83 -12.53 -11.16
C LEU A 220 -12.20 -13.05 -12.54
N ASN A 221 -13.43 -13.51 -12.71
CA ASN A 221 -13.94 -14.09 -13.95
C ASN A 221 -15.38 -13.68 -14.28
N GLU A 222 -16.01 -12.87 -13.43
CA GLU A 222 -17.39 -12.41 -13.61
C GLU A 222 -17.48 -10.89 -13.78
N LEU A 223 -18.42 -10.45 -14.62
CA LEU A 223 -18.54 -9.03 -15.01
C LEU A 223 -18.98 -8.14 -13.83
N TYR A 224 -19.76 -8.66 -12.89
CA TYR A 224 -20.16 -7.90 -11.71
C TYR A 224 -18.96 -7.58 -10.81
N GLN A 225 -18.01 -8.52 -10.64
CA GLN A 225 -16.80 -8.31 -9.84
C GLN A 225 -15.97 -7.16 -10.41
N LEU A 226 -15.84 -7.10 -11.74
CA LEU A 226 -15.13 -6.02 -12.43
C LEU A 226 -15.78 -4.66 -12.21
N ASN A 227 -17.11 -4.58 -12.24
CA ASN A 227 -17.82 -3.32 -12.01
C ASN A 227 -17.59 -2.81 -10.58
N ASP A 228 -17.68 -3.71 -9.60
CA ASP A 228 -17.44 -3.39 -8.19
C ASP A 228 -16.00 -2.92 -7.98
N LEU A 229 -15.02 -3.63 -8.54
CA LEU A 229 -13.60 -3.26 -8.44
C LEU A 229 -13.27 -1.97 -9.19
N ASN A 230 -13.88 -1.70 -10.34
CA ASN A 230 -13.73 -0.43 -11.04
C ASN A 230 -14.30 0.74 -10.22
N SER A 231 -15.45 0.53 -9.57
CA SER A 231 -16.03 1.52 -8.66
C SER A 231 -15.06 1.80 -7.51
N MET A 232 -14.51 0.75 -6.90
CA MET A 232 -13.52 0.86 -5.83
C MET A 232 -12.26 1.62 -6.26
N LEU A 233 -11.67 1.31 -7.42
CA LEU A 233 -10.48 2.03 -7.93
C LEU A 233 -10.77 3.51 -8.18
N ASN A 234 -11.96 3.84 -8.69
CA ASN A 234 -12.39 5.23 -8.86
C ASN A 234 -12.51 5.95 -7.51
N THR A 235 -13.06 5.30 -6.49
CA THR A 235 -13.14 5.88 -5.15
C THR A 235 -11.75 6.05 -4.53
N LEU A 236 -10.81 5.10 -4.72
CA LEU A 236 -9.41 5.27 -4.30
C LEU A 236 -8.76 6.50 -4.95
N LEU A 237 -9.01 6.73 -6.24
CA LEU A 237 -8.53 7.91 -6.95
C LEU A 237 -9.13 9.21 -6.38
N GLN A 238 -10.40 9.19 -6.01
CA GLN A 238 -11.08 10.34 -5.39
C GLN A 238 -10.52 10.63 -3.99
N ILE A 239 -10.25 9.59 -3.18
CA ILE A 239 -9.63 9.74 -1.87
C ILE A 239 -8.24 10.36 -2.00
N GLU A 240 -7.41 9.87 -2.94
CA GLU A 240 -6.08 10.43 -3.20
C GLU A 240 -6.11 11.88 -3.70
N CYS A 241 -7.20 12.32 -4.34
CA CYS A 241 -7.42 13.73 -4.69
C CYS A 241 -8.00 14.58 -3.54
N ALA A 242 -8.70 13.97 -2.58
CA ALA A 242 -9.33 14.65 -1.46
C ALA A 242 -8.36 14.96 -0.31
N TYR A 243 -7.28 14.17 -0.20
CA TYR A 243 -6.15 14.40 0.71
C TYR A 243 -5.13 15.40 0.14
#